data_AF-A0A921GNC0-F1
#
_entry.id   AF-A0A921GNC0-F1
#
_cell.length_a   1.000
_cell.length_b   1.000
_cell.length_c   1.000
_cell.angle_alpha   90.00
_cell.angle_beta   90.00
_cell.angle_gamma   90.00
#
_symmetry.space_group_name_H-M   'P 1'
#
loop_
_entity.id
_entity.type
_entity.pdbx_description
1 polymer ?
#
loop_
_entity_poly.entity_id
_entity_poly.type
_entity_poly.pdbx_seq_one_letter_code
_entity_poly.pdbx_strand_id
1 'polypeptide(L)'
;MTVSVPLDARAGGPDLARGIALLGIALANLVGWLHGSAWTALLKQQDASAADRVVDVLLALLVDNRGFPLFALLFGYGIGILRRRSLERGERTGRFLRRMLRRFAVLLAIGLAHAILLFSGDILVGYAVIGMLCALLMTRGRVVLAAAAIVTLPALGVWGWVDGTVGLGGGTGYAAASAPDYLAGVGIRAPDALHGLLLAPIEEIGLLSPMALGALMARGALLEDVPAHRRRLGRLARWGLAIGLVGAVPLTVVLVLDPAHARLDVEVVLGILGVLHQVSGLAGAVGLAAGAALLAARWGPRPAARAPGADGSLASATAT
;
A
#
# COMPACT_ATOMS: atom_id res chain seq x y z
N MET A 1 -5.17 -29.16 -12.08
CA MET A 1 -4.29 -28.34 -12.92
C MET A 1 -4.73 -26.89 -12.85
N THR A 2 -3.93 -25.99 -12.27
CA THR A 2 -4.21 -24.55 -12.31
C THR A 2 -3.72 -24.02 -13.65
N VAL A 3 -4.62 -23.88 -14.62
CA VAL A 3 -4.33 -23.15 -15.85
C VAL A 3 -3.95 -21.72 -15.43
N SER A 4 -2.68 -21.38 -15.61
CA SER A 4 -2.18 -20.02 -15.37
C SER A 4 -2.86 -19.08 -16.38
N VAL A 5 -3.35 -17.94 -15.91
CA VAL A 5 -3.99 -16.94 -16.79
C VAL A 5 -2.94 -16.45 -17.80
N PRO A 6 -3.22 -16.56 -19.11
CA PRO A 6 -2.36 -16.03 -20.17
C PRO A 6 -2.00 -14.56 -19.92
N LEU A 7 -0.78 -14.13 -20.29
CA LEU A 7 -0.28 -12.77 -20.00
C LEU A 7 -1.14 -11.68 -20.64
N ASP A 8 -1.71 -11.95 -21.81
CA ASP A 8 -2.67 -11.15 -22.56
C ASP A 8 -4.05 -11.04 -21.90
N ALA A 9 -4.38 -11.96 -21.00
CA ALA A 9 -5.62 -11.96 -20.22
C ALA A 9 -5.48 -11.36 -18.81
N ARG A 10 -4.28 -10.86 -18.44
CA ARG A 10 -4.05 -10.19 -17.14
C ARG A 10 -4.52 -8.73 -17.20
N ALA A 11 -5.13 -8.27 -16.12
CA ALA A 11 -5.46 -6.86 -15.97
C ALA A 11 -4.17 -6.05 -15.77
N GLY A 12 -3.66 -5.45 -16.85
CA GLY A 12 -2.40 -4.71 -16.83
C GLY A 12 -2.38 -3.51 -15.86
N GLY A 13 -3.55 -2.95 -15.52
CA GLY A 13 -3.69 -1.82 -14.60
C GLY A 13 -3.18 -2.12 -13.19
N PRO A 14 -3.78 -3.09 -12.47
CA PRO A 14 -3.30 -3.54 -11.17
C PRO A 14 -1.84 -4.00 -11.15
N ASP A 15 -1.35 -4.62 -12.23
CA ASP A 15 0.03 -5.10 -12.29
C ASP A 15 1.04 -3.94 -12.45
N LEU A 16 0.76 -2.96 -13.31
CA LEU A 16 1.55 -1.73 -13.41
C LEU A 16 1.54 -0.97 -12.08
N ALA A 17 0.37 -0.85 -11.44
CA ALA A 17 0.24 -0.18 -10.16
C ALA A 17 1.08 -0.86 -9.07
N ARG A 18 1.20 -2.20 -9.07
CA ARG A 18 2.08 -2.93 -8.15
C ARG A 18 3.55 -2.62 -8.40
N GLY A 19 3.98 -2.56 -9.66
CA GLY A 19 5.35 -2.19 -10.00
C GLY A 19 5.71 -0.79 -9.50
N ILE A 20 4.82 0.19 -9.70
CA ILE A 20 4.97 1.56 -9.17
C ILE A 20 5.05 1.54 -7.64
N ALA A 21 4.18 0.78 -6.98
CA ALA A 21 4.16 0.69 -5.52
C ALA A 21 5.47 0.12 -4.97
N LEU A 22 5.98 -0.96 -5.56
CA LEU A 22 7.23 -1.60 -5.13
C LEU A 22 8.45 -0.70 -5.36
N LEU A 23 8.51 0.01 -6.49
CA LEU A 23 9.56 1.02 -6.73
C LEU A 23 9.50 2.13 -5.69
N GLY A 24 8.30 2.64 -5.41
CA GLY A 24 8.12 3.69 -4.41
C GLY A 24 8.52 3.25 -3.00
N ILE A 25 8.14 2.04 -2.60
CA ILE A 25 8.54 1.46 -1.31
C ILE A 25 10.06 1.32 -1.23
N ALA A 26 10.70 0.81 -2.29
CA ALA A 26 12.14 0.65 -2.33
C ALA A 26 12.85 2.01 -2.16
N LEU A 27 12.45 3.02 -2.93
CA LEU A 27 13.04 4.36 -2.86
C LEU A 27 12.84 5.04 -1.50
N ALA A 28 11.65 4.93 -0.91
CA ALA A 28 11.35 5.53 0.40
C ALA A 28 12.20 4.92 1.54
N ASN A 29 12.52 3.63 1.44
CA ASN A 29 13.24 2.91 2.50
C ASN A 29 14.78 2.95 2.37
N LEU A 30 15.33 3.50 1.27
CA LEU A 30 16.78 3.64 1.13
C LEU A 30 17.39 4.46 2.28
N VAL A 31 16.64 5.45 2.78
CA VAL A 31 17.13 6.39 3.79
C VAL A 31 17.43 5.73 5.14
N GLY A 32 16.78 4.62 5.46
CA GLY A 32 17.00 3.90 6.72
C GLY A 32 18.34 3.16 6.78
N TRP A 33 19.03 3.03 5.65
CA TRP A 33 20.38 2.44 5.56
C TRP A 33 21.49 3.48 5.64
N LEU A 34 21.15 4.77 5.60
CA LEU A 34 22.09 5.85 5.86
C LEU A 34 22.26 6.00 7.38
N HIS A 35 23.50 6.12 7.83
CA HIS A 35 23.85 6.20 9.25
C HIS A 35 24.90 7.28 9.52
N GLY A 36 24.98 7.72 10.77
CA GLY A 36 25.98 8.68 11.22
C GLY A 36 25.50 10.14 11.24
N SER A 37 24.27 10.39 10.82
CA SER A 37 23.60 11.69 10.95
C SER A 37 22.22 11.52 11.56
N ALA A 38 21.80 12.52 12.32
CA ALA A 38 20.47 12.53 12.92
C ALA A 38 19.40 12.63 11.84
N TRP A 39 18.26 12.00 12.09
CA TRP A 39 17.11 12.10 11.23
C TRP A 39 16.42 13.46 11.37
N THR A 40 15.81 13.88 10.27
CA THR A 40 14.78 14.92 10.22
C THR A 40 13.44 14.27 9.85
N ALA A 41 12.43 15.05 9.47
CA ALA A 41 11.16 14.54 8.99
C ALA A 41 11.35 13.48 7.88
N LEU A 42 10.46 12.48 7.84
CA LEU A 42 10.51 11.38 6.86
C LEU A 42 11.82 10.56 6.90
N LEU A 43 12.49 10.52 8.06
CA LEU A 43 13.74 9.80 8.30
C LEU A 43 14.91 10.29 7.41
N LYS A 44 14.82 11.49 6.80
CA LYS A 44 15.92 12.04 5.99
C LYS A 44 17.09 12.47 6.86
N GLN A 45 18.29 12.60 6.29
CA GLN A 45 19.46 13.01 7.05
C GLN A 45 19.45 14.53 7.28
N GLN A 46 19.78 14.98 8.49
CA GLN A 46 19.80 16.40 8.83
C GLN A 46 20.88 17.16 8.05
N ASP A 47 22.07 16.57 7.89
CA ASP A 47 23.27 17.14 7.27
C ASP A 47 23.44 16.82 5.77
N ALA A 48 22.34 16.51 5.07
CA ALA A 48 22.37 16.13 3.66
C ALA A 48 22.93 17.24 2.75
N SER A 49 23.69 16.86 1.71
CA SER A 49 24.21 17.80 0.72
C SER A 49 23.09 18.47 -0.09
N ALA A 50 23.41 19.51 -0.87
CA ALA A 50 22.42 20.15 -1.73
C ALA A 50 21.81 19.19 -2.77
N ALA A 51 22.62 18.27 -3.32
CA ALA A 51 22.13 17.26 -4.26
C ALA A 51 21.20 16.25 -3.57
N ASP A 52 21.57 15.79 -2.38
CA ASP A 52 20.74 14.89 -1.57
C ASP A 52 19.41 15.56 -1.21
N ARG A 53 19.44 16.86 -0.86
CA ARG A 53 18.22 17.59 -0.53
C ARG A 53 17.26 17.71 -1.71
N VAL A 54 17.77 17.83 -2.95
CA VAL A 54 16.92 17.79 -4.15
C VAL A 54 16.24 16.42 -4.28
N VAL A 55 16.98 15.34 -4.05
CA VAL A 55 16.42 13.97 -4.06
C VAL A 55 15.38 13.81 -2.95
N ASP A 56 15.67 14.27 -1.73
CA ASP A 56 14.76 14.23 -0.60
C ASP A 56 13.44 14.95 -0.89
N VAL A 57 13.49 16.12 -1.54
CA VAL A 57 12.28 16.85 -1.96
C VAL A 57 11.48 16.06 -2.98
N LEU A 58 12.14 15.45 -3.97
CA LEU A 58 11.44 14.63 -4.97
C LEU A 58 10.78 13.41 -4.33
N LEU A 59 11.48 12.74 -3.40
CA LEU A 59 10.94 11.59 -2.67
C LEU A 59 9.80 12.01 -1.75
N ALA A 60 9.96 13.08 -0.97
CA ALA A 60 8.95 13.58 -0.03
C ALA A 60 7.66 13.99 -0.74
N LEU A 61 7.74 14.57 -1.93
CA LEU A 61 6.57 15.00 -2.70
C LEU A 61 5.89 13.86 -3.46
N LEU A 62 6.68 12.96 -4.08
CA LEU A 62 6.17 12.03 -5.09
C LEU A 62 6.10 10.57 -4.61
N VAL A 63 6.87 10.20 -3.59
CA VAL A 63 7.13 8.79 -3.24
C VAL A 63 6.73 8.46 -1.81
N ASP A 64 7.26 9.19 -0.83
CA ASP A 64 7.07 8.94 0.59
C ASP A 64 5.58 8.99 0.94
N ASN A 65 5.09 7.97 1.65
CA ASN A 65 3.66 7.82 1.99
C ASN A 65 2.69 7.68 0.80
N ARG A 66 3.18 7.34 -0.40
CA ARG A 66 2.34 7.01 -1.58
C ARG A 66 2.50 5.54 -1.97
N GLY A 67 3.73 5.02 -1.96
CA GLY A 67 4.04 3.64 -2.34
C GLY A 67 3.41 2.60 -1.41
N PHE A 68 3.57 2.77 -0.09
CA PHE A 68 3.01 1.86 0.91
C PHE A 68 1.48 1.80 0.90
N PRO A 69 0.74 2.93 0.95
CA PRO A 69 -0.73 2.87 0.88
C PRO A 69 -1.23 2.33 -0.47
N LEU A 70 -0.50 2.58 -1.57
CA LEU A 70 -0.82 1.99 -2.88
C LEU A 70 -0.68 0.46 -2.85
N PHE A 71 0.42 -0.06 -2.28
CA PHE A 71 0.61 -1.49 -2.16
C PHE A 71 -0.47 -2.14 -1.29
N ALA A 72 -0.79 -1.55 -0.12
CA ALA A 72 -1.89 -1.99 0.74
C ALA A 72 -3.24 -1.99 0.03
N LEU A 73 -3.54 -0.92 -0.73
CA LEU A 73 -4.76 -0.83 -1.53
C LEU A 73 -4.83 -1.94 -2.58
N LEU A 74 -3.76 -2.19 -3.32
CA LEU A 74 -3.72 -3.24 -4.34
C LEU A 74 -3.75 -4.65 -3.74
N PHE A 75 -3.21 -4.81 -2.53
CA PHE A 75 -3.31 -6.05 -1.77
C PHE A 75 -4.76 -6.34 -1.39
N GLY A 76 -5.46 -5.36 -0.82
CA GLY A 76 -6.90 -5.44 -0.56
C GLY A 76 -7.74 -5.67 -1.82
N TYR A 77 -7.39 -4.99 -2.93
CA TYR A 77 -8.00 -5.22 -4.24
C TYR A 77 -7.84 -6.68 -4.68
N GLY A 78 -6.64 -7.25 -4.52
CA GLY A 78 -6.35 -8.66 -4.81
C GLY A 78 -7.20 -9.63 -3.98
N ILE A 79 -7.37 -9.37 -2.68
CA ILE A 79 -8.27 -10.14 -1.81
C ILE A 79 -9.72 -10.07 -2.33
N GLY A 80 -10.15 -8.88 -2.75
CA GLY A 80 -11.47 -8.65 -3.38
C GLY A 80 -11.69 -9.46 -4.66
N ILE A 81 -10.70 -9.51 -5.57
CA ILE A 81 -10.75 -10.37 -6.77
C ILE A 81 -10.90 -11.85 -6.36
N LEU A 82 -10.09 -12.30 -5.39
CA LEU A 82 -10.14 -13.69 -4.93
C LEU A 82 -11.51 -14.06 -4.33
N ARG A 83 -12.18 -13.10 -3.68
CA ARG A 83 -13.55 -13.27 -3.17
C ARG A 83 -14.58 -13.27 -4.29
N ARG A 84 -14.48 -12.39 -5.28
CA ARG A 84 -15.39 -12.39 -6.43
C ARG A 84 -15.35 -13.73 -7.18
N ARG A 85 -14.15 -14.23 -7.49
CA ARG A 85 -13.93 -15.56 -8.09
C ARG A 85 -14.37 -16.72 -7.20
N SER A 86 -14.36 -16.53 -5.88
CA SER A 86 -14.86 -17.52 -4.91
C SER A 86 -16.38 -17.63 -5.00
N LEU A 87 -17.08 -16.49 -5.04
CA LEU A 87 -18.53 -16.41 -5.19
C LEU A 87 -19.00 -16.94 -6.54
N GLU A 88 -18.31 -16.61 -7.64
CA GLU A 88 -18.60 -17.12 -8.99
C GLU A 88 -18.55 -18.66 -9.07
N ARG A 89 -17.70 -19.29 -8.25
CA ARG A 89 -17.55 -20.75 -8.18
C ARG A 89 -18.44 -21.41 -7.11
N GLY A 90 -19.33 -20.64 -6.45
CA GLY A 90 -20.17 -21.16 -5.37
C GLY A 90 -19.38 -21.62 -4.13
N GLU A 91 -18.17 -21.10 -3.91
CA GLU A 91 -17.35 -21.47 -2.74
C GLU A 91 -17.98 -20.90 -1.45
N ARG A 92 -18.33 -21.79 -0.51
CA ARG A 92 -18.86 -21.40 0.82
C ARG A 92 -17.88 -20.47 1.54
N THR A 93 -18.41 -19.48 2.27
CA THR A 93 -17.62 -18.48 3.01
C THR A 93 -16.56 -19.10 3.94
N GLY A 94 -16.89 -20.18 4.66
CA GLY A 94 -15.92 -20.85 5.55
C GLY A 94 -14.73 -21.48 4.79
N ARG A 95 -14.96 -22.00 3.57
CA ARG A 95 -13.87 -22.53 2.73
C ARG A 95 -12.96 -21.42 2.23
N PHE A 96 -13.53 -20.30 1.81
CA PHE A 96 -12.79 -19.09 1.43
C PHE A 96 -11.89 -18.61 2.58
N LEU A 97 -12.43 -18.43 3.79
CA LEU A 97 -11.66 -17.95 4.94
C LEU A 97 -10.55 -18.92 5.35
N ARG A 98 -10.80 -20.23 5.34
CA ARG A 98 -9.75 -21.24 5.60
C ARG A 98 -8.63 -21.18 4.56
N ARG A 99 -8.96 -20.92 3.30
CA ARG A 99 -7.97 -20.74 2.22
C ARG A 99 -7.16 -19.45 2.40
N MET A 100 -7.78 -18.37 2.84
CA MET A 100 -7.08 -17.13 3.20
C MET A 100 -6.18 -17.31 4.42
N LEU A 101 -6.64 -18.05 5.44
CA LEU A 101 -5.84 -18.36 6.63
C LEU A 101 -4.55 -19.06 6.30
N ARG A 102 -4.59 -20.09 5.45
CA ARG A 102 -3.36 -20.77 5.01
C ARG A 102 -2.41 -19.84 4.26
N ARG A 103 -2.94 -18.96 3.39
CA ARG A 103 -2.11 -18.02 2.63
C ARG A 103 -1.46 -16.96 3.53
N PHE A 104 -2.22 -16.41 4.47
CA PHE A 104 -1.70 -15.42 5.40
C PHE A 104 -0.84 -16.03 6.51
N ALA A 105 -1.06 -17.29 6.90
CA ALA A 105 -0.13 -18.00 7.79
C ALA A 105 1.24 -18.22 7.12
N VAL A 106 1.28 -18.55 5.83
CA VAL A 106 2.54 -18.62 5.06
C VAL A 106 3.18 -17.24 4.94
N LEU A 107 2.39 -16.21 4.63
CA LEU A 107 2.89 -14.83 4.58
C LEU A 107 3.47 -14.37 5.92
N LEU A 108 2.80 -14.73 7.02
CA LEU A 108 3.23 -14.44 8.37
C LEU A 108 4.54 -15.15 8.71
N ALA A 109 4.68 -16.43 8.37
CA ALA A 109 5.92 -17.17 8.60
C ALA A 109 7.10 -16.57 7.81
N ILE A 110 6.86 -16.18 6.55
CA ILE A 110 7.86 -15.49 5.74
C ILE A 110 8.19 -14.11 6.35
N GLY A 111 7.19 -13.37 6.81
CA GLY A 111 7.36 -12.06 7.45
C GLY A 111 8.15 -12.15 8.74
N LEU A 112 7.87 -13.13 9.60
CA LEU A 112 8.66 -13.35 10.82
C LEU A 112 10.09 -13.74 10.52
N ALA A 113 10.31 -14.65 9.57
CA ALA A 113 11.67 -15.00 9.14
C ALA A 113 12.41 -13.78 8.59
N HIS A 114 11.74 -12.96 7.78
CA HIS A 114 12.30 -11.72 7.24
C HIS A 114 12.59 -10.68 8.32
N ALA A 115 11.66 -10.44 9.25
CA ALA A 115 11.80 -9.49 10.34
C ALA A 115 12.99 -9.84 11.25
N ILE A 116 13.11 -11.13 11.61
CA ILE A 116 14.14 -11.62 12.54
C ILE A 116 15.51 -11.71 11.85
N LEU A 117 15.56 -12.23 10.62
CA LEU A 117 16.83 -12.58 9.95
C LEU A 117 17.34 -11.47 9.02
N LEU A 118 16.46 -10.63 8.47
CA LEU A 118 16.82 -9.71 7.38
C LEU A 118 16.63 -8.23 7.70
N PHE A 119 15.50 -7.78 8.25
CA PHE A 119 15.24 -6.35 8.37
C PHE A 119 14.20 -5.97 9.43
N SER A 120 14.48 -4.97 10.27
CA SER A 120 13.57 -4.49 11.34
C SER A 120 12.28 -3.84 10.81
N GLY A 121 12.28 -3.26 9.62
CA GLY A 121 11.10 -2.62 9.01
C GLY A 121 10.23 -3.58 8.20
N ASP A 122 10.02 -4.81 8.66
CA ASP A 122 9.15 -5.76 7.97
C ASP A 122 7.70 -5.27 7.88
N ILE A 123 7.10 -5.41 6.70
CA ILE A 123 5.67 -5.12 6.49
C ILE A 123 4.83 -6.39 6.36
N LEU A 124 5.44 -7.55 6.14
CA LEU A 124 4.73 -8.79 5.80
C LEU A 124 3.87 -9.29 6.97
N VAL A 125 4.35 -9.14 8.21
CA VAL A 125 3.59 -9.46 9.43
C VAL A 125 2.28 -8.65 9.48
N GLY A 126 2.37 -7.32 9.37
CA GLY A 126 1.20 -6.44 9.33
C GLY A 126 0.23 -6.80 8.19
N TYR A 127 0.76 -7.10 7.00
CA TYR A 127 -0.05 -7.48 5.86
C TYR A 127 -0.75 -8.84 6.04
N ALA A 128 -0.12 -9.80 6.72
CA ALA A 128 -0.74 -11.08 7.02
C ALA A 128 -1.90 -10.93 8.02
N VAL A 129 -1.68 -10.17 9.09
CA VAL A 129 -2.67 -9.95 10.16
C VAL A 129 -3.84 -9.10 9.66
N ILE A 130 -3.55 -7.93 9.11
CA ILE A 130 -4.58 -6.99 8.65
C ILE A 130 -5.22 -7.47 7.35
N GLY A 131 -4.48 -8.15 6.48
CA GLY A 131 -5.03 -8.84 5.31
C GLY A 131 -6.07 -9.89 5.67
N MET A 132 -5.81 -10.68 6.71
CA MET A 132 -6.79 -11.64 7.24
C MET A 132 -8.04 -10.91 7.77
N LEU A 133 -7.84 -9.86 8.56
CA LEU A 133 -8.96 -9.05 9.07
C LEU A 133 -9.80 -8.47 7.93
N CYS A 134 -9.16 -7.89 6.90
CA CYS A 134 -9.82 -7.39 5.70
C CYS A 134 -10.60 -8.51 4.99
N ALA A 135 -10.02 -9.70 4.84
CA ALA A 135 -10.69 -10.85 4.23
C ALA A 135 -11.93 -11.28 5.03
N LEU A 136 -11.87 -11.24 6.37
CA LEU A 136 -13.00 -11.52 7.26
C LEU A 136 -14.12 -10.46 7.11
N LEU A 137 -13.78 -9.18 7.25
CA LEU A 137 -14.75 -8.08 7.20
C LEU A 137 -15.47 -7.98 5.87
N MET A 138 -14.76 -8.27 4.76
CA MET A 138 -15.38 -8.33 3.44
C MET A 138 -16.50 -9.38 3.33
N THR A 139 -16.46 -10.45 4.14
CA THR A 139 -17.55 -11.45 4.18
C THR A 139 -18.80 -10.95 4.91
N ARG A 140 -18.67 -9.88 5.72
CA ARG A 140 -19.76 -9.28 6.50
C ARG A 140 -20.55 -8.24 5.73
N GLY A 141 -20.06 -7.82 4.56
CA GLY A 141 -20.77 -6.92 3.65
C GLY A 141 -20.03 -5.60 3.40
N ARG A 142 -20.47 -4.87 2.38
CA ARG A 142 -19.80 -3.64 1.93
C ARG A 142 -19.83 -2.51 2.95
N VAL A 143 -20.90 -2.42 3.75
CA VAL A 143 -21.08 -1.35 4.74
C VAL A 143 -20.08 -1.52 5.88
N VAL A 144 -19.92 -2.75 6.39
CA VAL A 144 -18.92 -3.08 7.41
C VAL A 144 -17.50 -2.76 6.92
N LEU A 145 -17.19 -3.13 5.68
CA LEU A 145 -15.88 -2.86 5.09
C LEU A 145 -15.62 -1.36 4.91
N ALA A 146 -16.63 -0.58 4.48
CA ALA A 146 -16.52 0.87 4.37
C ALA A 146 -16.39 1.56 5.74
N ALA A 147 -17.18 1.11 6.74
CA ALA A 147 -17.07 1.60 8.10
C ALA A 147 -15.68 1.32 8.67
N ALA A 148 -15.16 0.11 8.47
CA ALA A 148 -13.80 -0.24 8.89
C ALA A 148 -12.75 0.65 8.23
N ALA A 149 -12.88 0.93 6.92
CA ALA A 149 -11.96 1.82 6.22
C ALA A 149 -11.91 3.24 6.82
N ILE A 150 -13.07 3.77 7.21
CA ILE A 150 -13.22 5.11 7.80
C ILE A 150 -12.71 5.12 9.25
N VAL A 151 -13.12 4.15 10.06
CA VAL A 151 -12.77 4.08 11.49
C VAL A 151 -11.27 3.89 11.70
N THR A 152 -10.59 3.20 10.79
CA THR A 152 -9.14 2.95 10.89
C THR A 152 -8.27 4.04 10.25
N LEU A 153 -8.87 5.03 9.57
CA LEU A 153 -8.14 6.10 8.91
C LEU A 153 -7.29 6.95 9.88
N PRO A 154 -7.75 7.29 11.09
CA PRO A 154 -6.93 8.00 12.07
C PRO A 154 -5.68 7.21 12.47
N ALA A 155 -5.77 5.88 12.56
CA ALA A 155 -4.62 5.03 12.90
C ALA A 155 -3.56 5.04 11.79
N LEU A 156 -3.96 5.18 10.51
CA LEU A 156 -3.02 5.43 9.42
C LEU A 156 -2.30 6.78 9.63
N GLY A 157 -3.00 7.79 10.13
CA GLY A 157 -2.43 9.10 10.45
C GLY A 157 -1.36 9.06 11.56
N VAL A 158 -1.43 8.12 12.50
CA VAL A 158 -0.41 7.95 13.56
C VAL A 158 0.97 7.70 12.96
N TRP A 159 1.07 6.97 11.85
CA TRP A 159 2.35 6.77 11.16
C TRP A 159 2.87 8.08 10.57
N GLY A 160 1.96 8.91 10.03
CA GLY A 160 2.29 10.26 9.61
C GLY A 160 2.77 11.13 10.77
N TRP A 161 2.17 11.00 11.96
CA TRP A 161 2.66 11.70 13.15
C TRP A 161 4.11 11.36 13.43
N VAL A 162 4.45 10.07 13.45
CA VAL A 162 5.82 9.59 13.63
C VAL A 162 6.75 10.16 12.56
N ASP A 163 6.37 10.10 11.28
CA ASP A 163 7.17 10.66 10.19
C ASP A 163 7.45 12.16 10.34
N GLY A 164 6.49 12.91 10.90
CA GLY A 164 6.64 14.33 11.18
C GLY A 164 7.55 14.63 12.35
N THR A 165 7.50 13.80 13.41
CA THR A 165 8.17 14.09 14.70
C THR A 165 9.46 13.31 14.91
N VAL A 166 9.77 12.31 14.07
CA VAL A 166 10.96 11.45 14.23
C VAL A 166 12.26 12.22 14.37
N GLY A 167 12.37 13.38 13.71
CA GLY A 167 13.55 14.26 13.78
C GLY A 167 13.78 14.94 15.13
N LEU A 168 12.77 14.98 16.01
CA LEU A 168 12.91 15.50 17.38
C LEU A 168 13.63 14.51 18.31
N GLY A 169 13.62 13.22 17.97
CA GLY A 169 14.16 12.15 18.83
C GLY A 169 15.65 11.89 18.67
N GLY A 170 16.31 12.51 17.68
CA GLY A 170 17.76 12.35 17.47
C GLY A 170 18.21 10.96 16.99
N GLY A 171 17.30 10.12 16.48
CA GLY A 171 17.64 8.81 15.92
C GLY A 171 18.54 8.94 14.68
N THR A 172 19.46 7.98 14.49
CA THR A 172 20.48 8.05 13.43
C THR A 172 20.50 6.84 12.49
N GLY A 173 19.45 6.00 12.53
CA GLY A 173 19.40 4.74 11.77
C GLY A 173 18.64 3.64 12.49
N TYR A 174 18.49 2.48 11.83
CA TYR A 174 18.02 1.27 12.49
C TYR A 174 19.09 0.69 13.42
N ALA A 175 18.75 0.50 14.70
CA ALA A 175 19.69 -0.03 15.69
C ALA A 175 20.32 -1.38 15.28
N ALA A 176 19.54 -2.27 14.65
CA ALA A 176 20.02 -3.55 14.15
C ALA A 176 21.01 -3.42 12.97
N ALA A 177 20.93 -2.35 12.18
CA ALA A 177 21.86 -2.08 11.09
C ALA A 177 23.21 -1.56 11.61
N SER A 178 23.22 -0.93 12.79
CA SER A 178 24.41 -0.44 13.50
C SER A 178 24.98 -1.46 14.50
N ALA A 179 24.48 -2.70 14.51
CA ALA A 179 24.95 -3.75 15.40
C ALA A 179 26.39 -4.18 15.06
N PRO A 180 27.21 -4.60 16.05
CA PRO A 180 28.62 -4.95 15.82
C PRO A 180 28.81 -6.20 14.95
N ASP A 181 27.82 -7.10 14.95
CA ASP A 181 27.81 -8.30 14.11
C ASP A 181 26.36 -8.75 13.82
N TYR A 182 26.23 -9.71 12.91
CA TYR A 182 24.94 -10.22 12.48
C TYR A 182 24.12 -10.86 13.61
N LEU A 183 24.76 -11.58 14.54
CA LEU A 183 24.06 -12.25 15.62
C LEU A 183 23.53 -11.25 16.65
N ALA A 184 24.29 -10.20 16.95
CA ALA A 184 23.81 -9.06 17.72
C ALA A 184 22.62 -8.39 17.03
N GLY A 185 22.66 -8.20 15.72
CA GLY A 185 21.54 -7.69 14.93
C GLY A 185 20.29 -8.59 14.96
N VAL A 186 20.46 -9.92 14.94
CA VAL A 186 19.36 -10.88 15.18
C VAL A 186 18.83 -10.75 16.61
N GLY A 187 19.71 -10.56 17.60
CA GLY A 187 19.33 -10.36 19.00
C GLY A 187 18.48 -9.11 19.25
N ILE A 188 18.64 -8.07 18.41
CA ILE A 188 17.78 -6.87 18.41
C ILE A 188 16.47 -7.16 17.66
N ARG A 189 16.55 -7.74 16.45
CA ARG A 189 15.39 -7.96 15.59
C ARG A 189 14.40 -9.00 16.11
N ALA A 190 14.87 -10.03 16.81
CA ALA A 190 14.02 -11.09 17.32
C ALA A 190 12.94 -10.60 18.31
N PRO A 191 13.28 -9.88 19.39
CA PRO A 191 12.28 -9.31 20.30
C PRO A 191 11.41 -8.26 19.59
N ASP A 192 11.99 -7.42 18.72
CA ASP A 192 11.22 -6.43 17.94
C ASP A 192 10.16 -7.09 17.05
N ALA A 193 10.51 -8.17 16.36
CA ALA A 193 9.59 -8.93 15.53
C ALA A 193 8.47 -9.59 16.34
N LEU A 194 8.77 -10.07 17.55
CA LEU A 194 7.75 -10.64 18.44
C LEU A 194 6.82 -9.56 18.99
N HIS A 195 7.36 -8.41 19.41
CA HIS A 195 6.57 -7.24 19.81
C HIS A 195 5.66 -6.80 18.67
N GLY A 196 6.22 -6.62 17.48
CA GLY A 196 5.48 -6.23 16.28
C GLY A 196 4.39 -7.23 15.92
N LEU A 197 4.63 -8.54 16.08
CA LEU A 197 3.58 -9.56 15.91
C LEU A 197 2.43 -9.40 16.92
N LEU A 198 2.76 -9.23 18.20
CA LEU A 198 1.77 -9.13 19.28
C LEU A 198 0.92 -7.88 19.14
N LEU A 199 1.53 -6.76 18.72
CA LEU A 199 0.87 -5.47 18.58
C LEU A 199 0.38 -5.15 17.17
N ALA A 200 0.67 -5.99 16.16
CA ALA A 200 0.19 -5.80 14.79
C ALA A 200 -1.32 -5.49 14.69
N PRO A 201 -2.25 -6.14 15.43
CA PRO A 201 -3.67 -5.77 15.35
C PRO A 201 -3.98 -4.32 15.76
N ILE A 202 -3.07 -3.65 16.47
CA ILE A 202 -3.20 -2.29 17.00
C ILE A 202 -2.31 -1.33 16.20
N GLU A 203 -1.01 -1.60 16.10
CA GLU A 203 -0.03 -0.71 15.44
C GLU A 203 -0.21 -0.67 13.92
N GLU A 204 -0.62 -1.79 13.31
CA GLU A 204 -0.79 -1.91 11.87
C GLU A 204 -2.25 -1.68 11.44
N ILE A 205 -3.17 -1.40 12.37
CA ILE A 205 -4.61 -1.31 12.06
C ILE A 205 -4.93 -0.25 10.99
N GLY A 206 -4.07 0.77 10.87
CA GLY A 206 -4.15 1.79 9.80
C GLY A 206 -4.04 1.21 8.39
N LEU A 207 -3.39 0.07 8.19
CA LEU A 207 -3.37 -0.66 6.90
C LEU A 207 -4.77 -1.07 6.42
N LEU A 208 -5.72 -1.22 7.35
CA LEU A 208 -7.06 -1.65 7.00
C LEU A 208 -7.77 -0.61 6.13
N SER A 209 -7.48 0.69 6.29
CA SER A 209 -8.04 1.76 5.46
C SER A 209 -7.77 1.58 3.96
N PRO A 210 -6.50 1.57 3.48
CA PRO A 210 -6.21 1.32 2.08
C PRO A 210 -6.68 -0.07 1.63
N MET A 211 -6.47 -1.13 2.42
CA MET A 211 -6.87 -2.49 2.04
C MET A 211 -8.38 -2.61 1.84
N ALA A 212 -9.18 -2.08 2.76
CA ALA A 212 -10.63 -2.09 2.67
C ALA A 212 -11.12 -1.27 1.48
N LEU A 213 -10.52 -0.10 1.23
CA LEU A 213 -10.80 0.71 0.04
C LEU A 213 -10.53 -0.07 -1.25
N GLY A 214 -9.37 -0.72 -1.35
CA GLY A 214 -9.03 -1.57 -2.49
C GLY A 214 -10.00 -2.73 -2.68
N ALA A 215 -10.38 -3.41 -1.59
CA ALA A 215 -11.36 -4.48 -1.61
C ALA A 215 -12.76 -3.99 -2.07
N LEU A 216 -13.16 -2.77 -1.68
CA LEU A 216 -14.38 -2.12 -2.19
C LEU A 216 -14.30 -1.82 -3.69
N MET A 217 -13.17 -1.30 -4.16
CA MET A 217 -12.92 -1.04 -5.59
C MET A 217 -12.99 -2.33 -6.42
N ALA A 218 -12.49 -3.45 -5.89
CA ALA A 218 -12.55 -4.75 -6.55
C ALA A 218 -13.97 -5.28 -6.72
N ARG A 219 -14.92 -4.91 -5.84
CA ARG A 219 -16.33 -5.34 -6.01
C ARG A 219 -16.96 -4.83 -7.31
N GLY A 220 -16.55 -3.64 -7.74
CA GLY A 220 -17.01 -3.03 -9.00
C GLY A 220 -16.05 -3.24 -10.17
N ALA A 221 -15.02 -4.09 -10.02
CA ALA A 221 -13.97 -4.28 -11.02
C ALA A 221 -13.35 -2.95 -11.50
N LEU A 222 -13.25 -1.94 -10.62
CA LEU A 222 -12.96 -0.55 -11.01
C LEU A 222 -11.62 -0.40 -11.75
N LEU A 223 -10.60 -1.18 -11.38
CA LEU A 223 -9.27 -1.14 -11.98
C LEU A 223 -9.10 -2.15 -13.13
N GLU A 224 -10.10 -3.02 -13.34
CA GLU A 224 -10.10 -4.06 -14.38
C GLU A 224 -10.95 -3.63 -15.59
N ASP A 225 -12.16 -3.14 -15.37
CA ASP A 225 -13.08 -2.65 -16.41
C ASP A 225 -12.88 -1.14 -16.65
N VAL A 226 -11.74 -0.81 -17.25
CA VAL A 226 -11.36 0.58 -17.55
C VAL A 226 -12.34 1.29 -18.49
N PRO A 227 -12.86 0.66 -19.58
CA PRO A 227 -13.83 1.31 -20.45
C PRO A 227 -15.09 1.77 -19.71
N ALA A 228 -15.67 0.92 -18.85
CA ALA A 228 -16.87 1.28 -18.09
C ALA A 228 -16.60 2.39 -17.06
N HIS A 229 -15.37 2.51 -16.58
CA HIS A 229 -15.01 3.41 -15.47
C HIS A 229 -14.12 4.60 -15.85
N ARG A 230 -13.84 4.82 -17.14
CA ARG A 230 -12.86 5.81 -17.64
C ARG A 230 -13.00 7.20 -17.02
N ARG A 231 -14.23 7.72 -16.92
CA ARG A 231 -14.49 9.06 -16.32
C ARG A 231 -14.19 9.08 -14.82
N ARG A 232 -14.56 8.02 -14.09
CA ARG A 232 -14.29 7.92 -12.65
C ARG A 232 -12.80 7.78 -12.40
N LEU A 233 -12.12 6.90 -13.14
CA LEU A 233 -10.67 6.73 -13.07
C LEU A 233 -9.92 8.04 -13.38
N GLY A 234 -10.36 8.80 -14.39
CA GLY A 234 -9.75 10.09 -14.72
C GLY A 234 -9.88 11.13 -13.60
N ARG A 235 -11.02 11.15 -12.90
CA ARG A 235 -11.22 12.01 -11.72
C ARG A 235 -10.37 11.57 -10.54
N LEU A 236 -10.34 10.26 -10.24
CA LEU A 236 -9.53 9.69 -9.17
C LEU A 236 -8.05 9.95 -9.40
N ALA A 237 -7.56 9.75 -10.62
CA ALA A 237 -6.19 10.05 -11.00
C ALA A 237 -5.86 11.54 -10.80
N ARG A 238 -6.66 12.44 -11.37
CA ARG A 238 -6.41 13.89 -11.28
C ARG A 238 -6.44 14.39 -9.84
N TRP A 239 -7.52 14.14 -9.13
CA TRP A 239 -7.70 14.69 -7.78
C TRP A 239 -6.85 13.95 -6.75
N GLY A 240 -6.70 12.63 -6.87
CA GLY A 240 -5.84 11.86 -5.98
C GLY A 240 -4.38 12.33 -6.05
N LEU A 241 -3.84 12.47 -7.27
CA LEU A 241 -2.47 12.98 -7.46
C LEU A 241 -2.33 14.43 -7.01
N ALA A 242 -3.30 15.30 -7.29
CA ALA A 242 -3.26 16.69 -6.87
C ALA A 242 -3.31 16.83 -5.34
N ILE A 243 -4.21 16.11 -4.67
CA ILE A 243 -4.31 16.10 -3.20
C ILE A 243 -3.03 15.54 -2.58
N GLY A 244 -2.51 14.43 -3.13
CA GLY A 244 -1.25 13.85 -2.68
C GLY A 244 -0.07 14.80 -2.83
N LEU A 245 0.03 15.52 -3.94
CA LEU A 245 1.11 16.49 -4.15
C LEU A 245 0.98 17.67 -3.19
N VAL A 246 -0.20 18.31 -3.13
CA VAL A 246 -0.44 19.50 -2.31
C VAL A 246 -0.28 19.19 -0.82
N GLY A 247 -0.79 18.04 -0.36
CA GLY A 247 -0.68 17.64 1.05
C GLY A 247 0.73 17.25 1.48
N ALA A 248 1.64 16.94 0.54
CA ALA A 248 3.04 16.69 0.86
C ALA A 248 3.86 17.97 1.08
N VAL A 249 3.43 19.10 0.50
CA VAL A 249 4.20 20.35 0.50
C VAL A 249 4.54 20.84 1.91
N PRO A 250 3.61 20.92 2.89
CA PRO A 250 3.92 21.52 4.19
C PRO A 250 5.07 20.84 4.94
N LEU A 251 5.05 19.51 5.02
CA LEU A 251 6.12 18.76 5.69
C LEU A 251 7.43 18.82 4.89
N THR A 252 7.35 18.82 3.56
CA THR A 252 8.53 18.98 2.69
C THR A 252 9.19 20.34 2.88
N VAL A 253 8.40 21.40 3.13
CA VAL A 253 8.94 22.73 3.42
C VAL A 253 9.73 22.72 4.74
N VAL A 254 9.24 22.05 5.78
CA VAL A 254 9.99 21.88 7.04
C VAL A 254 11.30 21.14 6.80
N LEU A 255 11.24 20.01 6.09
CA LEU A 255 12.40 19.19 5.71
C LEU A 255 13.52 19.99 5.02
N VAL A 256 13.17 21.04 4.27
CA VAL A 256 14.15 21.86 3.53
C VAL A 256 14.60 23.09 4.31
N LEU A 257 13.65 23.81 4.93
CA LEU A 257 13.92 25.11 5.54
C LEU A 257 14.39 25.02 6.99
N ASP A 258 14.07 23.93 7.68
CA ASP A 258 14.42 23.71 9.08
C ASP A 258 14.73 22.22 9.37
N PRO A 259 15.70 21.61 8.67
CA PRO A 259 15.98 20.18 8.81
C PRO A 259 16.39 19.79 10.24
N ALA A 260 17.03 20.70 10.98
CA ALA A 260 17.43 20.47 12.38
C ALA A 260 16.32 20.81 13.40
N HIS A 261 15.13 21.22 12.96
CA HIS A 261 14.04 21.68 13.82
C HIS A 261 14.46 22.78 14.81
N ALA A 262 15.35 23.68 14.37
CA ALA A 262 15.88 24.75 15.22
C ALA A 262 14.88 25.91 15.40
N ARG A 263 13.87 26.01 14.54
CA ARG A 263 12.82 27.05 14.59
C ARG A 263 11.45 26.46 14.89
N LEU A 264 11.16 25.26 14.40
CA LEU A 264 9.90 24.55 14.58
C LEU A 264 10.17 23.20 15.25
N ASP A 265 10.18 23.19 16.57
CA ASP A 265 10.35 22.01 17.45
C ASP A 265 9.04 21.56 18.11
N VAL A 266 7.92 22.20 17.78
CA VAL A 266 6.61 21.91 18.36
C VAL A 266 6.07 20.59 17.80
N GLU A 267 6.14 19.53 18.61
CA GLU A 267 5.72 18.16 18.25
C GLU A 267 4.32 18.13 17.63
N VAL A 268 3.36 18.85 18.22
CA VAL A 268 1.97 18.87 17.75
C VAL A 268 1.86 19.40 16.33
N VAL A 269 2.62 20.44 15.99
CA VAL A 269 2.58 21.03 14.64
C VAL A 269 3.17 20.03 13.65
N LEU A 270 4.37 19.52 13.92
CA LEU A 270 5.05 18.55 13.06
C LEU A 270 4.23 17.28 12.87
N GLY A 271 3.63 16.78 13.94
CA GLY A 271 2.74 15.62 13.93
C GLY A 271 1.52 15.85 13.04
N ILE A 272 0.88 17.02 13.11
CA ILE A 272 -0.25 17.37 12.23
C ILE A 272 0.21 17.44 10.76
N LEU A 273 1.37 18.04 10.47
CA LEU A 273 1.91 18.09 9.11
C LEU A 273 2.21 16.69 8.57
N GLY A 274 2.73 15.81 9.42
CA GLY A 274 2.95 14.41 9.14
C GLY A 274 1.66 13.62 8.85
N VAL A 275 0.63 13.79 9.70
CA VAL A 275 -0.70 13.22 9.47
C VAL A 275 -1.27 13.69 8.13
N LEU A 276 -1.15 14.98 7.81
CA LEU A 276 -1.59 15.54 6.53
C LEU A 276 -0.84 14.92 5.35
N HIS A 277 0.48 14.78 5.46
CA HIS A 277 1.33 14.14 4.45
C HIS A 277 0.89 12.68 4.19
N GLN A 278 0.61 11.93 5.25
CA GLN A 278 0.21 10.52 5.21
C GLN A 278 -1.21 10.32 4.66
N VAL A 279 -2.20 11.07 5.15
CA VAL A 279 -3.60 10.96 4.69
C VAL A 279 -3.76 11.44 3.25
N SER A 280 -3.07 12.52 2.86
CA SER A 280 -3.03 12.95 1.46
C SER A 280 -2.30 11.94 0.57
N GLY A 281 -1.31 11.23 1.12
CA GLY A 281 -0.62 10.12 0.47
C GLY A 281 -1.52 8.96 0.08
N LEU A 282 -2.50 8.62 0.92
CA LEU A 282 -3.54 7.65 0.56
C LEU A 282 -4.37 8.11 -0.66
N ALA A 283 -4.72 9.41 -0.74
CA ALA A 283 -5.38 9.95 -1.93
C ALA A 283 -4.46 9.87 -3.17
N GLY A 284 -3.17 10.16 -2.99
CA GLY A 284 -2.13 9.98 -4.00
C GLY A 284 -2.06 8.53 -4.50
N ALA A 285 -2.09 7.56 -3.60
CA ALA A 285 -2.12 6.13 -3.91
C ALA A 285 -3.37 5.74 -4.73
N VAL A 286 -4.56 6.22 -4.37
CA VAL A 286 -5.77 6.02 -5.19
C VAL A 286 -5.59 6.62 -6.59
N GLY A 287 -4.98 7.80 -6.67
CA GLY A 287 -4.66 8.47 -7.93
C GLY A 287 -3.69 7.67 -8.80
N LEU A 288 -2.61 7.13 -8.21
CA LEU A 288 -1.63 6.28 -8.88
C LEU A 288 -2.27 4.97 -9.39
N ALA A 289 -3.10 4.32 -8.57
CA ALA A 289 -3.83 3.11 -8.99
C ALA A 289 -4.74 3.38 -10.20
N ALA A 290 -5.49 4.49 -10.16
CA ALA A 290 -6.37 4.89 -11.25
C ALA A 290 -5.60 5.31 -12.51
N GLY A 291 -4.49 6.05 -12.35
CA GLY A 291 -3.59 6.44 -13.43
C GLY A 291 -2.94 5.24 -14.11
N ALA A 292 -2.44 4.28 -13.32
CA ALA A 292 -1.90 3.03 -13.83
C ALA A 292 -2.93 2.22 -14.63
N ALA A 293 -4.18 2.14 -14.15
CA ALA A 293 -5.25 1.49 -14.91
C ALA A 293 -5.53 2.17 -16.26
N LEU A 294 -5.57 3.52 -16.28
CA LEU A 294 -5.76 4.29 -17.52
C LEU A 294 -4.57 4.16 -18.49
N LEU A 295 -3.34 4.12 -17.98
CA LEU A 295 -2.12 3.96 -18.78
C LEU A 295 -2.03 2.55 -19.36
N ALA A 296 -2.28 1.52 -18.55
CA ALA A 296 -2.31 0.14 -19.02
C ALA A 296 -3.38 -0.07 -20.10
N ALA A 297 -4.54 0.57 -20.01
CA ALA A 297 -5.56 0.51 -21.05
C ALA A 297 -5.19 1.20 -22.37
N ARG A 298 -4.18 2.09 -22.38
CA ARG A 298 -3.64 2.71 -23.60
C ARG A 298 -2.64 1.82 -24.33
N TRP A 299 -1.89 1.02 -23.59
CA TRP A 299 -0.81 0.17 -24.11
C TRP A 299 -1.12 -1.33 -24.12
N GLY A 300 -2.25 -1.76 -23.55
CA GLY A 300 -2.70 -3.15 -23.59
C GLY A 300 -3.16 -3.58 -24.99
N PRO A 301 -3.14 -4.90 -25.29
CA PRO A 301 -3.69 -5.43 -26.53
C PRO A 301 -5.13 -4.93 -26.70
N ARG A 302 -5.45 -4.35 -27.86
CA ARG A 302 -6.85 -4.06 -28.21
C ARG A 302 -7.58 -5.41 -28.20
N PRO A 303 -8.76 -5.54 -27.56
CA PRO A 303 -9.55 -6.75 -27.73
C PRO A 303 -9.71 -6.97 -29.22
N ALA A 304 -9.29 -8.13 -29.71
CA ALA A 304 -9.55 -8.54 -31.08
C ALA A 304 -11.05 -8.29 -31.33
N ALA A 305 -11.37 -7.52 -32.37
CA ALA A 305 -12.74 -7.21 -32.71
C ALA A 305 -13.54 -8.52 -32.69
N ARG A 306 -14.58 -8.60 -31.86
CA ARG A 306 -15.51 -9.72 -31.91
C ARG A 306 -15.97 -9.82 -33.37
N ALA A 307 -15.63 -10.91 -34.04
CA ALA A 307 -16.08 -11.16 -35.39
C ALA A 307 -17.63 -11.08 -35.39
N PRO A 308 -18.24 -10.25 -36.23
CA PRO A 308 -19.69 -10.22 -36.36
C PRO A 308 -20.11 -11.53 -37.03
N GLY A 309 -20.75 -12.44 -36.29
CA GLY A 309 -21.24 -13.70 -36.86
C GLY A 309 -21.69 -14.81 -35.91
N ALA A 310 -21.64 -14.64 -34.58
CA ALA A 310 -22.06 -15.69 -33.64
C ALA A 310 -23.53 -15.60 -33.19
N ASP A 311 -24.35 -14.76 -33.85
CA ASP A 311 -25.81 -14.72 -33.64
C ASP A 311 -26.49 -15.38 -34.86
N GLY A 312 -26.58 -16.71 -34.87
CA GLY A 312 -27.24 -17.39 -35.99
C GLY A 312 -27.11 -18.90 -36.07
N SER A 313 -27.30 -19.66 -34.98
CA SER A 313 -27.64 -21.09 -35.09
C SER A 313 -28.11 -21.69 -33.76
N LEU A 314 -29.30 -21.31 -33.28
CA LEU A 314 -30.03 -22.08 -32.25
C LEU A 314 -31.54 -22.09 -32.53
N ALA A 315 -31.94 -22.02 -33.80
CA ALA A 315 -33.31 -22.29 -34.22
C ALA A 315 -33.39 -23.67 -34.88
N SER A 316 -34.30 -24.50 -34.37
CA SER A 316 -34.74 -25.82 -34.86
C SER A 316 -33.85 -27.02 -34.51
N ALA A 317 -34.18 -27.69 -33.40
CA ALA A 317 -34.32 -29.15 -33.33
C ALA A 317 -34.74 -29.55 -31.92
N THR A 318 -36.05 -29.80 -31.71
CA THR A 318 -36.63 -30.97 -31.01
C THR A 318 -38.12 -30.71 -30.79
N ALA A 319 -38.91 -31.11 -31.79
CA ALA A 319 -40.30 -31.50 -31.62
C ALA A 319 -40.43 -32.83 -32.37
N THR A 320 -40.39 -33.93 -31.62
CA THR A 320 -41.00 -35.27 -31.83
C THR A 320 -40.45 -36.18 -30.75
#